data_AF-A0A8B8IV84-F1
#
_entry.id   AF-A0A8B8IV84-F1
#
_cell.length_a   1.000
_cell.length_b   1.000
_cell.length_c   1.000
_cell.angle_alpha   90.00
_cell.angle_beta   90.00
_cell.angle_gamma   90.00
#
_symmetry.space_group_name_H-M   'P 1'
#
loop_
_entity.id
_entity.type
_entity.pdbx_description
1 polymer ?
#
loop_
_entity_poly.entity_id
_entity_poly.type
_entity_poly.pdbx_seq_one_letter_code
_entity_poly.pdbx_strand_id
1 'polypeptide(L)'
;MGCVARAVPTAFLHINLLLMLFAGAILSAAARLKWDPSAYIAARELFSLEYRTAAVMLPASGFSIMLLAHLALTALRCRRLSLRRVLLILYATTTFLVVWCEVVWGCWVTYRVLRWMRGKQAAELRHALQLSDHLHPLLQHLAHYHPLPEKVNQLMEEAEKDLPSNVYVLACASGIMVGLQALSAALALLAARGARRPRARALDAHSTVTTTTPLRSADDL
;
A
#
# COMPACT_ATOMS: atom_id res chain seq x y z
N MET A 1 25.49 -5.51 -19.82
CA MET A 1 24.19 -6.20 -19.62
C MET A 1 24.06 -6.92 -18.27
N GLY A 2 25.14 -7.28 -17.55
CA GLY A 2 25.04 -7.98 -16.26
C GLY A 2 24.50 -7.17 -15.07
N CYS A 3 24.70 -5.84 -15.05
CA CYS A 3 24.23 -4.98 -13.96
C CYS A 3 22.70 -4.85 -13.91
N VAL A 4 22.05 -4.70 -15.06
CA VAL A 4 20.58 -4.56 -15.16
C VAL A 4 19.87 -5.86 -14.74
N ALA A 5 20.46 -7.02 -15.05
CA ALA A 5 19.91 -8.34 -14.69
C ALA A 5 19.90 -8.59 -13.16
N ARG A 6 20.82 -7.98 -12.41
CA ARG A 6 20.86 -8.04 -10.94
C ARG A 6 20.08 -6.88 -10.29
N ALA A 7 19.98 -5.72 -10.94
CA ALA A 7 19.28 -4.56 -10.40
C ALA A 7 17.77 -4.77 -10.26
N VAL A 8 17.12 -5.39 -11.25
CA VAL A 8 15.66 -5.63 -11.26
C VAL A 8 15.16 -6.44 -10.05
N PRO A 9 15.71 -7.63 -9.73
CA PRO A 9 15.26 -8.39 -8.57
C PRO A 9 15.57 -7.69 -7.24
N THR A 10 16.68 -6.97 -7.13
CA THR A 10 17.03 -6.20 -5.93
C THR A 10 16.07 -5.03 -5.72
N ALA A 11 15.78 -4.25 -6.77
CA ALA A 11 14.81 -3.16 -6.71
C ALA A 11 13.41 -3.68 -6.36
N PHE A 12 12.99 -4.79 -6.96
CA PHE A 12 11.71 -5.44 -6.66
C PHE A 12 11.59 -5.84 -5.18
N LEU A 13 12.67 -6.35 -4.57
CA LEU A 13 12.69 -6.68 -3.15
C LEU A 13 12.60 -5.42 -2.27
N HIS A 14 13.36 -4.37 -2.58
CA HIS A 14 13.32 -3.12 -1.82
C HIS A 14 11.94 -2.46 -1.85
N ILE A 15 11.29 -2.44 -3.01
CA ILE A 15 9.94 -1.88 -3.15
C ILE A 15 8.94 -2.69 -2.31
N ASN A 16 9.02 -4.03 -2.32
CA ASN A 16 8.16 -4.85 -1.48
C ASN A 16 8.44 -4.67 0.02
N LEU A 17 9.68 -4.37 0.40
CA LEU A 17 10.02 -4.05 1.78
C LEU A 17 9.43 -2.70 2.22
N LEU A 18 9.47 -1.69 1.35
CA LEU A 18 8.79 -0.40 1.59
C LEU A 18 7.27 -0.59 1.69
N LEU A 19 6.67 -1.38 0.80
CA LEU A 19 5.24 -1.70 0.85
C LEU A 19 4.87 -2.43 2.15
N MET A 20 5.76 -3.27 2.68
CA MET A 20 5.54 -3.92 3.99
C MET A 20 5.48 -2.89 5.14
N LEU A 21 6.27 -1.82 5.08
CA LEU A 21 6.20 -0.73 6.07
C LEU A 21 4.83 -0.03 6.00
N PHE A 22 4.33 0.26 4.79
CA PHE A 22 2.99 0.81 4.60
C PHE A 22 1.90 -0.15 5.11
N ALA A 23 2.05 -1.46 4.86
CA ALA A 23 1.12 -2.46 5.39
C ALA A 23 1.05 -2.42 6.92
N GLY A 24 2.20 -2.32 7.60
CA GLY A 24 2.27 -2.16 9.05
C GLY A 24 1.59 -0.87 9.54
N ALA A 25 1.81 0.25 8.84
CA ALA A 25 1.15 1.52 9.16
C ALA A 25 -0.38 1.45 8.98
N ILE A 26 -0.86 0.82 7.91
CA ILE A 26 -2.29 0.60 7.65
C ILE A 26 -2.92 -0.29 8.72
N LEU A 27 -2.24 -1.38 9.11
CA LEU A 27 -2.73 -2.27 10.17
C LEU A 27 -2.73 -1.57 11.53
N SER A 28 -1.74 -0.72 11.81
CA SER A 28 -1.73 0.12 13.01
C SER A 28 -2.88 1.12 13.00
N ALA A 29 -3.15 1.77 11.86
CA ALA A 29 -4.29 2.67 11.71
C ALA A 29 -5.63 1.93 11.88
N ALA A 30 -5.75 0.71 11.33
CA ALA A 30 -6.91 -0.15 11.52
C ALA A 30 -7.13 -0.53 12.99
N ALA A 31 -6.04 -0.88 13.68
CA ALA A 31 -6.02 -1.20 15.09
C ALA A 31 -6.49 -0.01 15.94
N ARG A 32 -5.94 1.19 15.69
CA ARG A 32 -6.34 2.42 16.37
C ARG A 32 -7.80 2.76 16.09
N LEU A 33 -8.25 2.69 14.84
CA LEU A 33 -9.65 2.96 14.50
C LEU A 33 -10.64 2.03 15.23
N LYS A 34 -10.22 0.80 15.56
CA LYS A 34 -11.07 -0.20 16.20
C LYS A 34 -10.98 -0.21 17.73
N TRP A 35 -9.81 0.12 18.29
CA TRP A 35 -9.53 -0.02 19.72
C TRP A 35 -9.29 1.31 20.45
N ASP A 36 -9.09 2.42 19.75
CA ASP A 36 -8.97 3.75 20.35
C ASP A 36 -10.37 4.35 20.55
N PRO A 37 -10.82 4.60 21.80
CA PRO A 37 -12.16 5.10 22.09
C PRO A 37 -12.44 6.45 21.42
N SER A 38 -11.42 7.30 21.33
CA SER A 38 -11.53 8.65 20.77
C SER A 38 -11.85 8.62 19.27
N ALA A 39 -11.13 7.78 18.52
CA ALA A 39 -11.35 7.58 17.09
C ALA A 39 -12.63 6.78 16.81
N TYR A 40 -12.92 5.80 17.66
CA TYR A 40 -14.09 4.93 17.52
C TYR A 40 -15.41 5.69 17.64
N ILE A 41 -15.58 6.46 18.73
CA ILE A 41 -16.86 7.14 19.03
C ILE A 41 -17.14 8.18 17.95
N ALA A 42 -16.17 9.02 17.62
CA ALA A 42 -16.33 10.06 16.60
C ALA A 42 -16.67 9.46 15.23
N ALA A 43 -15.92 8.45 14.77
CA ALA A 43 -16.14 7.86 13.45
C ALA A 43 -17.47 7.09 13.37
N ARG A 44 -17.86 6.39 14.44
CA ARG A 44 -19.10 5.60 14.47
C ARG A 44 -20.35 6.49 14.45
N GLU A 45 -20.36 7.58 15.21
CA GLU A 45 -21.53 8.46 15.33
C GLU A 45 -21.72 9.33 14.08
N LEU A 46 -20.65 9.92 13.56
CA LEU A 46 -20.73 10.82 12.40
C LEU A 46 -20.84 10.07 11.06
N PHE A 47 -20.15 8.92 10.94
CA PHE A 47 -19.99 8.20 9.66
C PHE A 47 -20.12 6.68 9.84
N SER A 48 -21.26 6.23 10.36
CA SER A 48 -21.47 4.82 10.73
C SER A 48 -21.23 3.81 9.59
N LEU A 49 -21.61 4.15 8.37
CA LEU A 49 -21.46 3.29 7.20
C LEU A 49 -19.99 3.25 6.75
N GLU A 50 -19.36 4.42 6.63
CA GLU A 50 -17.97 4.60 6.22
C GLU A 50 -17.00 3.96 7.24
N TYR A 51 -17.32 4.07 8.54
CA TYR A 51 -16.61 3.41 9.62
C TYR A 51 -16.63 1.88 9.49
N ARG A 52 -17.81 1.28 9.31
CA ARG A 52 -17.97 -0.19 9.20
C ARG A 52 -17.11 -0.75 8.08
N THR A 53 -17.13 -0.05 6.96
CA THR A 53 -16.36 -0.44 5.79
C THR A 53 -14.86 -0.17 5.95
N ALA A 54 -14.46 0.95 6.56
CA ALA A 54 -13.04 1.22 6.84
C ALA A 54 -12.45 0.18 7.81
N ALA A 55 -13.23 -0.26 8.80
CA ALA A 55 -12.85 -1.30 9.74
C ALA A 55 -12.60 -2.68 9.10
N VAL A 56 -13.07 -2.90 7.86
CA VAL A 56 -12.82 -4.11 7.08
C VAL A 56 -11.75 -3.86 6.00
N MET A 57 -11.86 -2.74 5.28
CA MET A 57 -10.99 -2.45 4.15
C MET A 57 -9.55 -2.15 4.56
N LEU A 58 -9.32 -1.44 5.68
CA LEU A 58 -7.98 -1.17 6.20
C LEU A 58 -7.21 -2.45 6.58
N PRO A 59 -7.76 -3.37 7.41
CA PRO A 59 -7.05 -4.61 7.68
C PRO A 59 -6.92 -5.49 6.44
N ALA A 60 -7.95 -5.56 5.58
CA ALA A 60 -7.90 -6.33 4.35
C ALA A 60 -6.79 -5.86 3.41
N SER A 61 -6.61 -4.55 3.21
CA SER A 61 -5.52 -4.01 2.39
C SER A 61 -4.16 -4.28 3.03
N GLY A 62 -4.01 -4.04 4.33
CA GLY A 62 -2.78 -4.35 5.07
C GLY A 62 -2.33 -5.80 4.92
N PHE A 63 -3.23 -6.77 5.17
CA PHE A 63 -2.93 -8.18 4.99
C PHE A 63 -2.66 -8.56 3.52
N SER A 64 -3.37 -7.95 2.58
CA SER A 64 -3.15 -8.19 1.14
C SER A 64 -1.76 -7.74 0.70
N ILE A 65 -1.27 -6.59 1.20
CA ILE A 65 0.08 -6.11 0.92
C ILE A 65 1.13 -7.02 1.58
N MET A 66 0.89 -7.51 2.80
CA MET A 66 1.78 -8.51 3.42
C MET A 66 1.83 -9.80 2.59
N LEU A 67 0.68 -10.29 2.10
CA LEU A 67 0.61 -11.47 1.24
C LEU A 67 1.38 -11.27 -0.08
N LEU A 68 1.26 -10.10 -0.70
CA LEU A 68 2.02 -9.72 -1.89
C LEU A 68 3.53 -9.79 -1.65
N ALA A 69 4.02 -9.31 -0.51
CA ALA A 69 5.44 -9.39 -0.17
C ALA A 69 5.93 -10.86 -0.04
N HIS A 70 5.09 -11.75 0.51
CA HIS A 70 5.39 -13.18 0.56
C HIS A 70 5.40 -13.82 -0.83
N LEU A 71 4.46 -13.45 -1.70
CA LEU A 71 4.42 -13.85 -3.11
C LEU A 71 5.68 -13.38 -3.87
N ALA A 72 6.13 -12.16 -3.62
CA ALA A 72 7.36 -11.62 -4.20
C ALA A 72 8.60 -12.42 -3.76
N LEU A 73 8.74 -12.69 -2.47
CA LEU A 73 9.86 -13.45 -1.92
C LEU A 73 9.89 -14.90 -2.43
N THR A 74 8.73 -15.57 -2.44
CA THR A 74 8.59 -16.93 -2.96
C THR A 74 8.90 -16.99 -4.46
N ALA A 75 8.45 -16.01 -5.25
CA ALA A 75 8.79 -15.90 -6.67
C ALA A 75 10.31 -15.74 -6.90
N LEU A 76 11.00 -14.96 -6.06
CA LEU A 76 12.45 -14.76 -6.15
C LEU A 76 13.25 -16.02 -5.77
N ARG A 77 12.76 -16.80 -4.79
CA ARG A 77 13.42 -18.05 -4.34
C ARG A 77 13.15 -19.25 -5.26
N CYS A 78 12.10 -19.20 -6.08
CA CYS A 78 11.75 -20.28 -7.00
C CYS A 78 12.77 -20.45 -8.13
N ARG A 79 13.43 -21.61 -8.18
CA ARG A 79 14.36 -21.99 -9.26
C ARG A 79 13.66 -22.41 -10.56
N ARG A 80 12.43 -22.95 -10.47
CA ARG A 80 11.65 -23.38 -11.64
C ARG A 80 11.07 -22.17 -12.36
N LEU A 81 11.53 -21.92 -13.61
CA LEU A 81 11.14 -20.76 -14.41
C LEU A 81 9.63 -20.66 -14.65
N SER A 82 8.95 -21.77 -14.95
CA SER A 82 7.50 -21.79 -15.19
C SER A 82 6.71 -21.38 -13.94
N LEU A 83 7.08 -21.92 -12.77
CA LEU A 83 6.41 -21.64 -11.51
C LEU A 83 6.70 -20.21 -11.03
N ARG A 84 7.94 -19.74 -11.17
CA ARG A 84 8.30 -18.33 -10.93
C ARG A 84 7.45 -17.38 -11.79
N ARG A 85 7.23 -17.71 -13.06
CA ARG A 85 6.42 -16.90 -13.96
C ARG A 85 4.95 -16.85 -13.53
N VAL A 86 4.37 -17.98 -13.14
CA VAL A 86 3.00 -18.02 -12.61
C VAL A 86 2.89 -17.17 -11.33
N LEU A 87 3.84 -17.30 -10.40
CA LEU A 87 3.86 -16.49 -9.18
C LEU A 87 3.98 -14.99 -9.46
N LEU A 88 4.79 -14.58 -10.43
CA LEU A 88 4.92 -13.16 -10.82
C LEU A 88 3.65 -12.62 -11.51
N ILE A 89 2.98 -13.43 -12.31
CA ILE A 89 1.69 -13.05 -12.91
C ILE A 89 0.63 -12.93 -11.82
N LEU A 90 0.56 -13.91 -10.90
CA LEU A 90 -0.35 -13.90 -9.77
C LEU A 90 -0.11 -12.67 -8.88
N TYR A 91 1.15 -12.33 -8.61
CA TYR A 91 1.53 -11.10 -7.92
C TYR A 91 0.96 -9.88 -8.65
N ALA A 92 1.25 -9.72 -9.95
CA ALA A 92 0.80 -8.57 -10.71
C ALA A 92 -0.73 -8.45 -10.79
N THR A 93 -1.44 -9.56 -10.95
CA THR A 93 -2.92 -9.57 -10.96
C THR A 93 -3.48 -9.20 -9.60
N THR A 94 -2.91 -9.72 -8.51
CA THR A 94 -3.36 -9.41 -7.15
C THR A 94 -3.06 -7.95 -6.80
N THR A 95 -1.88 -7.43 -7.16
CA THR A 95 -1.55 -6.01 -6.99
C THR A 95 -2.53 -5.12 -7.74
N PHE A 96 -2.88 -5.46 -8.98
CA PHE A 96 -3.88 -4.71 -9.74
C PHE A 96 -5.26 -4.69 -9.06
N LEU A 97 -5.73 -5.85 -8.57
CA LEU A 97 -6.99 -5.94 -7.85
C LEU A 97 -6.98 -5.11 -6.55
N VAL A 98 -5.87 -5.14 -5.79
CA VAL A 98 -5.70 -4.34 -4.58
C VAL A 98 -5.76 -2.84 -4.89
N VAL A 99 -4.96 -2.38 -5.86
CA VAL A 99 -4.95 -0.96 -6.30
C VAL A 99 -6.36 -0.54 -6.73
N TRP A 100 -7.04 -1.36 -7.53
CA TRP A 100 -8.37 -1.03 -8.01
C TRP A 100 -9.39 -0.91 -6.86
N CYS A 101 -9.37 -1.87 -5.94
CA CYS A 101 -10.20 -1.81 -4.73
C CYS A 101 -9.89 -0.57 -3.89
N GLU A 102 -8.63 -0.22 -3.68
CA GLU A 102 -8.21 0.96 -2.92
C GLU A 102 -8.67 2.27 -3.58
N VAL A 103 -8.54 2.38 -4.91
CA VAL A 103 -8.96 3.57 -5.66
C VAL A 103 -10.48 3.71 -5.65
N VAL A 104 -11.22 2.63 -5.96
CA VAL A 104 -12.69 2.66 -5.95
C VAL A 104 -13.22 2.98 -4.55
N TRP A 105 -12.64 2.35 -3.53
CA TRP A 105 -12.96 2.60 -2.13
C TRP A 105 -12.68 4.06 -1.74
N GLY A 106 -11.48 4.55 -2.04
CA GLY A 106 -11.05 5.92 -1.77
C GLY A 106 -11.96 6.94 -2.43
N CYS A 107 -12.24 6.79 -3.73
CA CYS A 107 -13.16 7.66 -4.46
C CYS A 107 -14.57 7.65 -3.85
N TRP A 108 -15.07 6.47 -3.45
CA TRP A 108 -16.37 6.35 -2.83
C TRP A 108 -16.44 7.06 -1.47
N VAL A 109 -15.43 6.88 -0.60
CA VAL A 109 -15.35 7.58 0.70
C VAL A 109 -15.26 9.09 0.48
N THR A 110 -14.39 9.56 -0.40
CA THR A 110 -14.25 10.99 -0.71
C THR A 110 -15.56 11.57 -1.22
N TYR A 111 -16.25 10.89 -2.13
CA TYR A 111 -17.56 11.33 -2.62
C TYR A 111 -18.60 11.41 -1.50
N ARG A 112 -18.64 10.41 -0.62
CA ARG A 112 -19.55 10.38 0.54
C ARG A 112 -19.28 11.53 1.50
N VAL A 113 -18.01 11.80 1.81
CA VAL A 113 -17.61 12.94 2.66
C VAL A 113 -17.96 14.27 2.01
N LEU A 114 -17.66 14.46 0.71
CA LEU A 114 -18.02 15.67 -0.04
C LEU A 114 -19.54 15.87 -0.13
N ARG A 115 -20.31 14.78 -0.19
CA ARG A 115 -21.78 14.83 -0.14
C ARG A 115 -22.27 15.18 1.25
N TRP A 116 -21.70 14.58 2.30
CA TRP A 116 -22.05 14.86 3.69
C TRP A 116 -21.76 16.32 4.05
N MET A 117 -20.62 16.89 3.61
CA MET A 117 -20.29 18.31 3.81
C MET A 117 -21.32 19.29 3.23
N ARG A 118 -22.13 18.85 2.26
CA ARG A 118 -23.21 19.64 1.65
C ARG A 118 -24.58 19.36 2.28
N GLY A 119 -24.67 18.43 3.24
CA GLY A 119 -25.90 18.02 3.89
C GLY A 119 -26.21 18.80 5.17
N LYS A 120 -27.45 18.64 5.67
CA LYS A 120 -27.95 19.31 6.89
C LYS A 120 -27.15 18.93 8.15
N GLN A 121 -26.68 17.69 8.25
CA GLN A 121 -25.89 17.20 9.38
C GLN A 121 -24.54 17.90 9.51
N ALA A 122 -23.89 18.24 8.40
CA ALA A 122 -22.65 19.03 8.43
C ALA A 122 -22.91 20.48 8.84
N ALA A 123 -24.08 21.03 8.49
CA ALA A 123 -24.49 22.36 8.93
C ALA A 123 -24.80 22.38 10.45
N GLU A 124 -25.46 21.36 10.97
CA GLU A 124 -25.68 21.19 12.42
C GLU A 124 -24.36 21.01 13.18
N LEU A 125 -23.42 20.21 12.66
CA LEU A 125 -22.10 20.08 13.26
C LEU A 125 -21.32 21.41 13.22
N ARG A 126 -21.38 22.16 12.11
CA ARG A 126 -20.77 23.49 12.02
C ARG A 126 -21.39 24.46 13.02
N HIS A 127 -22.71 24.42 13.21
CA HIS A 127 -23.37 25.21 14.24
C HIS A 127 -22.98 24.76 15.66
N ALA A 128 -22.85 23.46 15.91
CA ALA A 128 -22.38 22.94 17.20
C ALA A 128 -20.91 23.33 17.47
N LEU A 129 -20.05 23.33 16.45
CA LEU A 129 -18.66 23.82 16.54
C LEU A 129 -18.61 25.33 16.79
N GLN A 130 -19.43 26.12 16.10
CA GLN A 130 -19.59 27.56 16.39
C GLN A 130 -20.11 27.82 17.81
N LEU A 131 -20.97 26.95 18.33
CA LEU A 131 -21.43 27.01 19.71
C LEU A 131 -20.32 26.61 20.70
N SER A 132 -19.39 25.73 20.27
CA SER A 132 -18.19 25.38 21.03
C SER A 132 -17.24 26.57 21.17
N ASP A 133 -17.15 27.45 20.16
CA ASP A 133 -16.40 28.71 20.26
C ASP A 133 -16.96 29.64 21.35
N HIS A 134 -18.28 29.55 21.61
CA HIS A 134 -18.95 30.28 22.68
C HIS A 134 -18.86 29.58 24.05
N LEU A 135 -18.54 28.28 24.07
CA LEU A 135 -18.23 27.51 25.29
C LEU A 135 -16.78 27.70 25.74
N HIS A 136 -15.89 28.12 24.84
CA HIS A 136 -14.49 28.44 25.12
C HIS A 136 -14.30 29.39 26.32
N PRO A 137 -15.03 30.52 26.43
CA PRO A 137 -14.94 31.40 27.61
C PRO A 137 -15.51 30.78 28.89
N LEU A 138 -16.52 29.90 28.79
CA LEU A 138 -17.08 29.17 29.94
C LEU A 138 -16.12 28.09 30.45
N LEU A 139 -15.40 27.42 29.54
CA LEU A 139 -14.33 26.48 29.87
C LEU A 139 -13.11 27.18 30.50
N GLN A 140 -12.79 28.41 30.07
CA GLN A 140 -11.76 29.25 30.72
C GLN A 140 -12.18 29.67 32.15
N HIS A 141 -13.47 29.95 32.38
CA HIS A 141 -13.99 30.19 33.73
C HIS A 141 -13.93 28.94 34.62
N LEU A 142 -14.18 27.75 34.04
CA LEU A 142 -14.08 26.46 34.73
C LEU A 142 -12.62 26.01 34.93
N ALA A 143 -11.69 26.48 34.08
CA ALA A 143 -10.26 26.24 34.21
C ALA A 143 -9.68 26.82 35.50
N HIS A 144 -10.34 27.85 36.06
CA HIS A 144 -10.00 28.40 37.37
C HIS A 144 -10.12 27.37 38.50
N TYR A 145 -11.00 26.36 38.35
CA TYR A 145 -11.28 25.34 39.36
C TYR A 145 -10.70 23.95 39.01
N HIS A 146 -10.39 23.68 37.75
CA HIS A 146 -9.83 22.39 37.33
C HIS A 146 -8.93 22.56 36.10
N PRO A 147 -7.71 21.99 36.03
CA PRO A 147 -6.78 22.18 34.89
C PRO A 147 -7.08 21.34 33.63
N LEU A 148 -8.19 20.61 33.60
CA LEU A 148 -8.59 19.74 32.48
C LEU A 148 -9.16 20.49 31.25
N PRO A 149 -9.95 21.58 31.39
CA PRO A 149 -10.50 22.35 30.27
C PRO A 149 -9.44 23.01 29.38
N GLU A 150 -8.38 23.56 29.97
CA GLU A 150 -7.28 24.20 29.21
C GLU A 150 -6.55 23.21 28.30
N LYS A 151 -6.28 21.99 28.79
CA LYS A 151 -5.64 20.94 28.00
C LYS A 151 -6.53 20.50 26.83
N VAL A 152 -7.85 20.45 27.02
CA VAL A 152 -8.80 20.10 25.94
C VAL A 152 -8.84 21.20 24.89
N ASN A 153 -8.84 22.47 25.29
CA ASN A 153 -8.81 23.60 24.37
C ASN A 153 -7.53 23.64 23.53
N GLN A 154 -6.36 23.43 24.16
CA GLN A 154 -5.09 23.34 23.44
C GLN A 154 -5.08 22.19 22.42
N LEU A 155 -5.60 21.01 22.79
CA LEU A 155 -5.70 19.86 21.90
C LEU A 155 -6.67 20.10 20.73
N MET A 156 -7.76 20.84 20.94
CA MET A 156 -8.70 21.22 19.88
C MET A 156 -8.06 22.21 18.89
N GLU A 157 -7.37 23.22 19.40
CA GLU A 157 -6.71 24.25 18.58
C GLU A 157 -5.53 23.66 17.78
N GLU A 158 -4.77 22.75 18.39
CA GLU A 158 -3.71 21.99 17.73
C GLU A 158 -4.28 21.07 16.64
N ALA A 159 -5.37 20.35 16.93
CA ALA A 159 -6.03 19.48 15.96
C ALA A 159 -6.63 20.24 14.77
N GLU A 160 -7.20 21.44 14.98
CA GLU A 160 -7.74 22.27 13.91
C GLU A 160 -6.64 22.83 13.00
N LYS A 161 -5.53 23.27 13.60
CA LYS A 161 -4.36 23.77 12.87
C LYS A 161 -3.66 22.66 12.08
N ASP A 162 -3.61 21.45 12.62
CA ASP A 162 -2.98 20.30 11.98
C ASP A 162 -3.90 19.53 11.02
N LEU A 163 -5.20 19.83 11.00
CA LEU A 163 -6.16 19.18 10.12
C LEU A 163 -5.76 19.29 8.62
N PRO A 164 -5.49 20.49 8.06
CA PRO A 164 -5.13 20.60 6.65
C PRO A 164 -3.81 19.91 6.33
N SER A 165 -2.79 20.07 7.17
CA SER A 165 -1.46 19.45 6.95
C SER A 165 -1.57 17.92 6.97
N ASN A 166 -2.33 17.35 7.90
CA ASN A 166 -2.55 15.90 7.98
C ASN A 166 -3.26 15.34 6.75
N VAL A 167 -4.23 16.06 6.17
CA VAL A 167 -4.89 15.63 4.93
C VAL A 167 -3.91 15.60 3.75
N TYR A 168 -3.05 16.63 3.62
CA TYR A 168 -2.03 16.64 2.58
C TYR A 168 -1.02 15.50 2.74
N VAL A 169 -0.56 15.23 3.96
CA VAL A 169 0.36 14.13 4.25
C VAL A 169 -0.27 12.78 3.90
N LEU A 170 -1.54 12.56 4.26
CA LEU A 170 -2.27 11.35 3.92
C LEU A 170 -2.42 11.18 2.40
N ALA A 171 -2.75 12.26 1.68
CA ALA A 171 -2.86 12.24 0.22
C ALA A 171 -1.51 11.91 -0.44
N CYS A 172 -0.42 12.55 -0.03
CA CYS A 172 0.93 12.26 -0.52
C CYS A 172 1.35 10.81 -0.21
N ALA A 173 1.12 10.33 1.00
CA ALA A 173 1.42 8.95 1.39
C ALA A 173 0.64 7.94 0.55
N SER A 174 -0.65 8.19 0.31
CA SER A 174 -1.48 7.33 -0.54
C SER A 174 -0.99 7.31 -2.01
N GLY A 175 -0.61 8.46 -2.56
CA GLY A 175 -0.02 8.57 -3.89
C GLY A 175 1.31 7.83 -4.02
N ILE A 176 2.20 7.95 -3.03
CA ILE A 176 3.47 7.20 -2.98
C ILE A 176 3.20 5.69 -2.93
N MET A 177 2.25 5.25 -2.12
CA MET A 177 1.89 3.84 -1.99
C MET A 177 1.39 3.27 -3.33
N VAL A 178 0.45 3.94 -3.99
CA VAL A 178 -0.04 3.53 -5.32
C VAL A 178 1.08 3.52 -6.35
N GLY A 179 1.97 4.52 -6.32
CA GLY A 179 3.16 4.57 -7.17
C GLY A 179 4.10 3.38 -6.96
N LEU A 180 4.35 3.01 -5.70
CA LEU A 180 5.18 1.84 -5.35
C LEU A 180 4.52 0.52 -5.79
N GLN A 181 3.21 0.37 -5.63
CA GLN A 181 2.45 -0.80 -6.10
C GLN A 181 2.48 -0.90 -7.64
N ALA A 182 2.30 0.20 -8.36
CA ALA A 182 2.39 0.22 -9.82
C ALA A 182 3.80 -0.14 -10.32
N LEU A 183 4.83 0.42 -9.68
CA LEU A 183 6.22 0.12 -10.00
C LEU A 183 6.56 -1.35 -9.72
N SER A 184 6.08 -1.92 -8.60
CA SER A 184 6.30 -3.33 -8.27
C SER A 184 5.63 -4.26 -9.29
N ALA A 185 4.40 -3.95 -9.71
CA ALA A 185 3.70 -4.70 -10.74
C ALA A 185 4.43 -4.64 -12.09
N ALA A 186 4.92 -3.46 -12.48
CA ALA A 186 5.70 -3.28 -13.70
C ALA A 186 6.98 -4.13 -13.68
N LEU A 187 7.72 -4.12 -12.58
CA LEU A 187 8.94 -4.94 -12.40
C LEU A 187 8.62 -6.44 -12.41
N ALA A 188 7.51 -6.86 -11.80
CA ALA A 188 7.08 -8.26 -11.82
C ALA A 188 6.77 -8.75 -13.25
N LEU A 189 6.09 -7.92 -14.05
CA LEU A 189 5.79 -8.22 -15.46
C LEU A 189 7.04 -8.23 -16.33
N LEU A 190 7.97 -7.29 -16.13
CA LEU A 190 9.27 -7.28 -16.83
C LEU A 190 10.08 -8.54 -16.49
N ALA A 191 10.12 -8.95 -15.22
CA ALA A 191 10.78 -10.19 -14.79
C ALA A 191 10.09 -11.44 -15.37
N ALA A 192 8.76 -11.46 -15.47
CA ALA A 192 8.00 -12.55 -16.07
C ALA A 192 8.21 -12.65 -17.59
N ARG A 193 8.46 -11.52 -18.28
CA ARG A 193 8.84 -11.47 -19.70
C ARG A 193 10.27 -11.94 -19.94
N GLY A 194 11.22 -11.53 -19.10
CA GLY A 194 12.62 -11.95 -19.18
C GLY A 194 12.85 -13.45 -18.94
N ALA A 195 11.93 -14.13 -18.25
CA ALA A 195 11.94 -15.59 -18.10
C ALA A 195 11.62 -16.36 -19.41
N ARG A 196 11.14 -15.68 -20.47
CA ARG A 196 10.99 -16.26 -21.81
C ARG A 196 12.35 -16.23 -22.53
N ARG A 197 13.02 -17.40 -22.54
CA ARG A 197 14.15 -17.83 -23.42
C ARG A 197 15.58 -17.61 -22.89
N PRO A 198 16.25 -18.74 -22.63
CA PRO A 198 17.58 -19.01 -23.19
C PRO A 198 17.59 -20.28 -24.05
N ARG A 199 16.46 -20.68 -24.67
CA ARG A 199 16.39 -21.91 -25.47
C ARG A 199 16.92 -21.77 -26.90
N ALA A 200 16.92 -20.55 -27.45
CA ALA A 200 17.46 -20.29 -28.80
C ALA A 200 19.00 -20.28 -28.85
N ARG A 201 19.67 -19.79 -27.81
CA ARG A 201 21.15 -19.74 -27.74
C ARG A 201 21.83 -21.09 -27.53
N ALA A 202 21.12 -22.07 -26.96
CA ALA A 202 21.67 -23.42 -26.73
C ALA A 202 21.60 -24.30 -27.98
N LEU A 203 20.65 -24.02 -28.90
CA LEU A 203 20.54 -24.74 -30.18
C LEU A 203 21.60 -24.26 -31.18
N ASP A 204 21.89 -22.96 -31.24
CA ASP A 204 22.97 -22.43 -32.10
C ASP A 204 24.36 -22.90 -31.61
N ALA A 205 24.57 -22.96 -30.29
CA ALA A 205 25.83 -23.42 -29.70
C ALA A 205 26.08 -24.94 -29.81
N HIS A 206 25.02 -25.75 -29.96
CA HIS A 206 25.15 -27.17 -30.28
C HIS A 206 25.29 -27.46 -31.78
N SER A 207 24.93 -26.52 -32.66
CA SER A 207 25.13 -26.68 -34.11
C SER A 207 26.56 -26.42 -34.56
N THR A 208 27.37 -25.70 -33.77
CA THR A 208 28.78 -25.39 -34.07
C THR A 208 29.78 -26.36 -33.44
N VAL A 209 29.33 -27.40 -32.74
CA VAL A 209 30.19 -28.42 -32.09
C VAL A 209 29.87 -29.80 -32.66
N THR A 210 30.12 -29.97 -33.95
CA THR A 210 30.22 -31.23 -34.70
C THR A 210 31.01 -30.80 -35.94
N THR A 211 32.20 -31.27 -36.30
CA THR A 211 32.78 -32.62 -36.23
C THR A 211 34.27 -32.45 -36.60
N THR A 212 35.21 -32.73 -35.71
CA THR A 212 36.61 -33.05 -36.09
C THR A 212 37.14 -34.11 -35.15
N THR A 213 36.69 -35.35 -35.34
CA THR A 213 37.37 -36.54 -34.83
C THR A 213 38.46 -36.91 -35.84
N PRO A 214 39.76 -36.80 -35.52
CA PRO A 214 40.79 -37.40 -36.35
C PRO A 214 40.74 -38.91 -36.13
N LEU A 215 40.27 -39.65 -37.14
CA LEU A 215 40.49 -41.08 -37.24
C LEU A 215 41.98 -41.29 -37.51
N ARG A 216 42.74 -41.58 -36.44
CA ARG A 216 44.10 -42.10 -36.55
C ARG A 216 43.97 -43.55 -37.00
N SER A 217 44.15 -43.81 -38.29
CA SER A 217 44.38 -45.15 -38.82
C SER A 217 45.64 -45.70 -38.18
N ALA A 218 45.46 -46.65 -37.27
CA ALA A 218 46.52 -47.58 -36.91
C ALA A 218 46.49 -48.66 -37.99
N ASP A 219 47.41 -48.57 -38.94
CA ASP A 219 47.89 -49.67 -39.77
C ASP A 219 49.14 -49.14 -40.49
N ASP A 220 50.31 -49.55 -40.02
CA ASP A 220 51.52 -49.74 -40.84
C ASP A 220 52.55 -50.52 -40.00
N LEU A 221 52.67 -51.80 -40.40
CA LEU A 221 53.84 -52.70 -40.45
C LEU A 221 54.96 -52.56 -39.39
#